data_AF-A0A517U6T9-F1
#
_entry.id   AF-A0A517U6T9-F1
#
_cell.length_a   1.000
_cell.length_b   1.000
_cell.length_c   1.000
_cell.angle_alpha   90.00
_cell.angle_beta   90.00
_cell.angle_gamma   90.00
#
_symmetry.space_group_name_H-M   'P 1'
#
loop_
_entity.id
_entity.type
_entity.pdbx_description
1 polymer ?
#
loop_
_entity_poly.entity_id
_entity_poly.type
_entity_poly.pdbx_seq_one_letter_code
_entity_poly.pdbx_strand_id
1 'polypeptide(L)'
;MTIETKTEPKRKEKSEGAKNGPEHVIRDGGIAAMIWRRESTTGFPYYEYSISRSWKNQAGKTGYSQNYFSRNEAQLINVIGQATKWITDAEARDQAGQAEALAA
;
A
#
# COMPACT_ATOMS: atom_id res chain seq x y z
N MET A 1 -34.81 30.09 21.93
CA MET A 1 -33.43 30.28 21.42
C MET A 1 -32.72 28.94 21.57
N THR A 2 -32.55 28.23 20.47
CA THR A 2 -31.93 26.90 20.44
C THR A 2 -30.52 27.06 19.91
N ILE A 3 -29.51 26.68 20.70
CA ILE A 3 -28.09 26.73 20.32
C ILE A 3 -27.68 25.36 19.80
N GLU A 4 -27.60 25.22 18.48
CA GLU A 4 -27.02 24.06 17.80
C GLU A 4 -25.49 24.18 17.82
N THR A 5 -24.81 23.27 18.53
CA THR A 5 -23.35 23.19 18.55
C THR A 5 -22.87 22.33 17.37
N LYS A 6 -22.42 23.00 16.32
CA LYS A 6 -21.73 22.42 15.16
C LYS A 6 -20.41 21.81 15.60
N THR A 7 -20.28 20.48 15.54
CA THR A 7 -19.00 19.79 15.79
C THR A 7 -18.17 19.79 14.50
N GLU A 8 -17.08 20.57 14.47
CA GLU A 8 -16.06 20.49 13.43
C GLU A 8 -15.15 19.26 13.66
N PRO A 9 -14.78 18.50 12.63
CA PRO A 9 -13.84 17.40 12.80
C PRO A 9 -12.42 17.92 13.00
N LYS A 10 -11.84 17.62 14.17
CA LYS A 10 -10.42 17.87 14.51
C LYS A 10 -9.50 17.31 13.43
N ARG A 11 -8.79 18.21 12.74
CA ARG A 11 -7.67 17.89 11.84
C ARG A 11 -6.55 17.29 12.70
N LYS A 12 -6.28 15.99 12.55
CA LYS A 12 -5.12 15.34 13.19
C LYS A 12 -3.84 15.91 12.56
N GLU A 13 -3.01 16.52 13.40
CA GLU A 13 -1.66 16.94 13.07
C GLU A 13 -0.82 15.73 12.62
N LYS A 14 -0.07 15.90 11.53
CA LYS A 14 0.85 14.89 11.01
C LYS A 14 2.11 14.93 11.85
N SER A 15 2.44 13.82 12.51
CA SER A 15 3.80 13.58 12.98
C SER A 15 4.75 13.44 11.79
N GLU A 16 5.84 14.19 11.81
CA GLU A 16 6.98 14.00 10.91
C GLU A 16 7.63 12.65 11.24
N GLY A 17 7.60 11.70 10.30
CA GLY A 17 8.33 10.42 10.45
C GLY A 17 7.83 9.25 9.61
N ALA A 18 6.58 9.24 9.14
CA ALA A 18 6.09 8.16 8.27
C ALA A 18 6.04 8.63 6.81
N LYS A 19 6.81 7.99 5.92
CA LYS A 19 6.51 8.02 4.48
C LYS A 19 5.06 7.55 4.32
N ASN A 20 4.13 8.47 4.10
CA ASN A 20 2.69 8.20 4.09
C ASN A 20 2.22 7.41 2.84
N GLY A 21 3.13 6.73 2.16
CA GLY A 21 2.89 6.07 0.89
C GLY A 21 3.42 4.64 0.88
N PRO A 22 3.06 3.85 -0.13
CA PRO A 22 3.61 2.52 -0.31
C PRO A 22 5.14 2.61 -0.53
N GLU A 23 5.86 1.62 -0.03
CA GLU A 23 7.29 1.44 -0.26
C GLU A 23 7.57 1.17 -1.74
N HIS A 24 6.68 0.42 -2.40
CA HIS A 24 6.79 0.12 -3.82
C HIS A 24 5.42 -0.01 -4.50
N VAL A 25 5.35 0.30 -5.79
CA VAL A 25 4.12 0.18 -6.59
C VAL A 25 4.42 -0.51 -7.90
N ILE A 26 3.70 -1.59 -8.16
CA ILE A 26 3.77 -2.37 -9.40
C ILE A 26 2.48 -2.13 -10.18
N ARG A 27 2.57 -1.93 -11.49
CA ARG A 27 1.40 -1.66 -12.35
C ARG A 27 1.40 -2.52 -13.61
N ASP A 28 0.22 -3.00 -13.96
CA ASP A 28 -0.09 -3.63 -15.25
C ASP A 28 -1.44 -3.11 -15.75
N GLY A 29 -1.38 -2.25 -16.77
CA GLY A 29 -2.55 -1.55 -17.30
C GLY A 29 -3.34 -0.83 -16.21
N GLY A 30 -4.60 -1.24 -16.03
CA GLY A 30 -5.48 -0.65 -15.03
C GLY A 30 -5.28 -1.18 -13.61
N ILE A 31 -4.48 -2.23 -13.41
CA ILE A 31 -4.28 -2.90 -12.11
C ILE A 31 -2.96 -2.45 -11.48
N ALA A 32 -2.97 -2.22 -10.18
CA ALA A 32 -1.78 -1.86 -9.41
C ALA A 32 -1.71 -2.63 -8.09
N ALA A 33 -0.52 -3.14 -7.75
CA ALA A 33 -0.19 -3.63 -6.41
C ALA A 33 0.66 -2.58 -5.70
N MET A 34 0.25 -2.19 -4.49
CA MET A 34 0.93 -1.21 -3.64
C MET A 34 1.48 -1.97 -2.44
N ILE A 35 2.80 -2.01 -2.30
CA ILE A 35 3.51 -2.71 -1.24
C ILE A 35 3.81 -1.75 -0.11
N TRP A 36 3.50 -2.16 1.11
CA TRP A 36 3.62 -1.38 2.33
C TRP A 36 4.59 -2.08 3.26
N ARG A 37 5.53 -1.32 3.84
CA ARG A 37 6.30 -1.78 5.00
C ARG A 37 5.55 -1.35 6.26
N ARG A 38 5.29 -2.32 7.14
CA ARG A 38 4.58 -2.15 8.40
C ARG A 38 5.43 -2.68 9.54
N GLU A 39 5.01 -2.38 10.76
CA GLU A 39 5.59 -2.92 11.97
C GLU A 39 4.47 -3.59 12.76
N SER A 40 4.70 -4.80 13.27
CA SER A 40 3.76 -5.50 14.14
C SER A 40 3.65 -4.76 15.49
N THR A 41 2.64 -5.11 16.28
CA THR A 41 2.53 -4.61 17.66
C THR A 41 3.70 -5.04 18.56
N THR A 42 4.46 -6.06 18.14
CA THR A 42 5.66 -6.57 18.81
C THR A 42 6.96 -5.97 18.26
N GLY A 43 6.89 -5.03 17.31
CA GLY A 43 8.06 -4.33 16.77
C GLY A 43 8.74 -5.02 15.59
N PHE A 44 8.19 -6.13 15.06
CA PHE A 44 8.78 -6.81 13.91
C PHE A 44 8.29 -6.19 12.59
N PRO A 45 9.21 -5.75 11.70
CA PRO A 45 8.79 -5.23 10.42
C PRO A 45 8.27 -6.35 9.52
N TYR A 46 7.23 -6.05 8.75
CA TYR A 46 6.70 -6.97 7.74
C TYR A 46 6.26 -6.18 6.50
N TYR A 47 6.15 -6.89 5.38
CA TYR A 47 5.62 -6.33 4.14
C TYR A 47 4.24 -6.91 3.84
N GLU A 48 3.35 -6.07 3.34
CA GLU A 48 2.05 -6.47 2.82
C GLU A 48 1.80 -5.73 1.50
N TYR A 49 0.85 -6.20 0.69
CA TYR A 49 0.43 -5.43 -0.48
C TYR A 49 -1.08 -5.38 -0.64
N SER A 50 -1.56 -4.26 -1.15
CA SER A 50 -2.96 -4.05 -1.54
C SER A 50 -3.05 -3.93 -3.05
N ILE A 51 -4.02 -4.60 -3.66
CA ILE A 51 -4.29 -4.48 -5.10
C ILE A 51 -5.46 -3.51 -5.32
N SER A 52 -5.37 -2.71 -6.38
CA SER A 52 -6.48 -1.88 -6.84
C SER A 52 -6.59 -1.87 -8.37
N ARG A 53 -7.81 -1.68 -8.86
CA ARG A 53 -8.13 -1.42 -10.26
C ARG A 53 -8.53 0.03 -10.45
N SER A 54 -7.87 0.72 -11.36
CA SER A 54 -8.24 2.06 -11.82
C SER A 54 -9.34 2.02 -12.88
N TRP A 55 -10.15 3.07 -12.92
CA TRP A 55 -11.13 3.33 -13.97
C TRP A 55 -11.27 4.83 -14.19
N LYS A 56 -11.79 5.22 -15.35
CA LYS A 56 -12.08 6.63 -15.68
C LYS A 56 -13.55 6.74 -16.08
N ASN A 57 -14.28 7.70 -15.52
CA ASN A 57 -15.64 7.99 -15.99
C ASN A 57 -15.61 8.89 -17.24
N GLN A 58 -16.80 9.12 -17.80
CA GLN A 58 -16.99 9.99 -18.97
C GLN A 58 -16.51 11.44 -18.73
N ALA A 59 -16.58 11.93 -17.50
CA ALA A 59 -16.09 13.25 -17.11
C ALA A 59 -14.55 13.31 -16.92
N GLY A 60 -13.84 12.22 -17.21
CA GLY A 60 -12.39 12.14 -17.11
C GLY A 60 -11.86 11.96 -15.67
N LYS A 61 -12.73 11.78 -14.68
CA LYS A 61 -12.33 11.53 -13.29
C LYS A 61 -11.86 10.08 -13.13
N THR A 62 -10.66 9.91 -12.58
CA THR A 62 -10.12 8.61 -12.20
C THR A 62 -10.68 8.15 -10.86
N GLY A 63 -11.08 6.89 -10.76
CA GLY A 63 -11.42 6.21 -9.53
C GLY A 63 -10.66 4.90 -9.38
N TYR A 64 -10.74 4.32 -8.17
CA TYR A 64 -10.12 3.06 -7.83
C TYR A 64 -11.16 2.10 -7.23
N SER A 65 -10.95 0.80 -7.41
CA SER A 65 -11.84 -0.25 -6.90
C SER A 65 -11.03 -1.48 -6.52
N GLN A 66 -11.53 -2.24 -5.54
CA GLN A 66 -11.02 -3.58 -5.20
C GLN A 66 -11.85 -4.70 -5.86
N ASN A 67 -12.75 -4.34 -6.79
CA ASN A 67 -13.52 -5.28 -7.58
C ASN A 67 -12.91 -5.43 -8.97
N TYR A 68 -12.85 -6.66 -9.45
CA TYR A 68 -12.17 -7.04 -10.69
C TYR A 68 -13.13 -7.73 -11.66
N PHE A 69 -12.81 -7.65 -12.94
CA PHE A 69 -13.52 -8.38 -13.99
C PHE A 69 -12.71 -9.61 -14.41
N SER A 70 -13.36 -10.62 -15.00
CA SER A 70 -12.67 -11.82 -15.51
C SER A 70 -11.52 -11.47 -16.47
N ARG A 71 -11.70 -10.48 -17.34
CA ARG A 71 -10.66 -9.97 -18.25
C ARG A 71 -9.41 -9.40 -17.55
N ASN A 72 -9.43 -9.20 -16.24
CA ASN A 72 -8.27 -8.73 -15.48
C ASN A 72 -7.37 -9.88 -14.99
N GLU A 73 -7.73 -11.14 -15.23
CA GLU A 73 -7.00 -12.31 -14.75
C GLU A 73 -5.49 -12.25 -15.01
N ALA A 74 -5.07 -12.07 -16.26
CA ALA A 74 -3.65 -12.04 -16.61
C ALA A 74 -2.89 -10.91 -15.89
N GLN A 75 -3.50 -9.72 -15.79
CA GLN A 75 -2.91 -8.57 -15.11
C GLN A 75 -2.81 -8.81 -13.60
N LEU A 76 -3.83 -9.42 -13.00
CA LEU A 76 -3.85 -9.78 -11.58
C LEU A 76 -2.74 -10.77 -11.26
N ILE A 77 -2.62 -11.87 -12.02
CA ILE A 77 -1.57 -12.86 -11.86
C ILE A 77 -0.19 -12.19 -11.95
N ASN A 78 -0.01 -11.34 -12.95
CA ASN A 78 1.26 -10.64 -13.17
C ASN A 78 1.64 -9.72 -12.00
N VAL A 79 0.74 -8.84 -11.55
CA VAL A 79 1.05 -7.92 -10.43
C VAL A 79 1.23 -8.65 -9.11
N ILE A 80 0.49 -9.75 -8.86
CA ILE A 80 0.64 -10.59 -7.68
C ILE A 80 2.02 -11.24 -7.69
N GLY A 81 2.39 -11.88 -8.80
CA GLY A 81 3.69 -12.55 -8.93
C GLY A 81 4.86 -11.59 -8.72
N GLN A 82 4.80 -10.40 -9.33
CA GLN A 82 5.83 -9.38 -9.15
C GLN A 82 5.87 -8.82 -7.73
N ALA A 83 4.72 -8.59 -7.09
CA ALA A 83 4.67 -8.06 -5.73
C ALA A 83 5.20 -9.05 -4.70
N THR A 84 4.80 -10.32 -4.81
CA THR A 84 5.35 -11.39 -3.97
C THR A 84 6.85 -11.52 -4.16
N LYS A 85 7.35 -11.53 -5.41
CA LYS A 85 8.79 -11.59 -5.68
C LYS A 85 9.53 -10.42 -5.03
N TRP A 86 9.02 -9.20 -5.20
CA TRP A 86 9.64 -8.01 -4.61
C TRP A 86 9.70 -8.09 -3.08
N ILE A 87 8.64 -8.58 -2.43
CA ILE A 87 8.61 -8.76 -0.97
C ILE A 87 9.66 -9.78 -0.54
N THR A 88 9.76 -10.94 -1.20
CA THR A 88 10.80 -11.93 -0.91
C THR A 88 12.21 -11.33 -1.02
N ASP A 89 12.47 -10.55 -2.07
CA ASP A 89 13.76 -9.88 -2.25
C ASP A 89 13.99 -8.79 -1.17
N ALA A 90 12.95 -8.11 -0.70
CA ALA A 90 13.04 -7.10 0.36
C ALA A 90 13.30 -7.72 1.73
N GLU A 91 12.61 -8.80 2.06
CA GLU A 91 12.79 -9.55 3.31
C GLU A 91 14.20 -10.12 3.41
N ALA A 92 14.74 -10.69 2.32
CA ALA A 92 16.12 -11.19 2.29
C ALA A 92 17.14 -10.08 2.55
N ARG A 93 16.92 -8.87 1.99
CA ARG A 93 17.78 -7.71 2.23
C ARG A 93 17.70 -7.22 3.67
N ASP A 94 16.50 -7.14 4.23
CA ASP A 94 16.30 -6.71 5.62
C ASP A 94 16.90 -7.69 6.62
N GLN A 95 16.81 -9.00 6.36
CA GLN A 95 17.45 -10.03 7.18
C GLN A 95 18.97 -9.96 7.14
N ALA A 96 19.56 -9.78 5.94
CA ALA A 96 21.00 -9.62 5.79
C ALA A 96 21.53 -8.39 6.55
N GLY A 97 20.83 -7.26 6.45
CA GLY A 97 21.20 -6.04 7.17
C GLY A 97 21.09 -6.16 8.69
N GLN A 98 20.08 -6.87 9.19
CA GLN A 98 19.94 -7.15 10.63
C GLN A 98 21.05 -8.05 11.15
N ALA A 99 21.42 -9.10 10.40
CA ALA A 99 22.50 -10.00 10.78
C ALA A 99 23.86 -9.28 10.87
N GLU A 100 24.14 -8.36 9.93
CA GLU A 100 25.35 -7.53 9.96
C GLU A 100 25.37 -6.59 11.17
N ALA A 101 24.25 -5.94 11.48
CA ALA A 101 24.14 -5.04 12.63
C ALA A 101 24.28 -5.74 14.00
N LEU A 102 23.93 -7.02 14.10
CA LEU A 102 24.10 -7.83 15.31
C LEU A 102 25.52 -8.39 15.48
N ALA A 103 26.31 -8.43 14.40
CA ALA A 103 27.67 -8.96 14.38
C ALA A 103 28.76 -7.89 14.56
N ALA A 104 28.39 -6.59 14.50
CA ALA A 104 29.27 -5.44 14.70
C ALA A 104 29.22 -4.92 16.15
#